data_AF-A0A7J4IPY9-F1
#
_entry.id   AF-A0A7J4IPY9-F1
#
_cell.length_a   1.000
_cell.length_b   1.000
_cell.length_c   1.000
_cell.angle_alpha   90.00
_cell.angle_beta   90.00
_cell.angle_gamma   90.00
#
_symmetry.space_group_name_H-M   'P 1'
#
loop_
_entity.id
_entity.type
_entity.pdbx_description
1 polymer ?
#
loop_
_entity_poly.entity_id
_entity_poly.type
_entity_poly.pdbx_seq_one_letter_code
_entity_poly.pdbx_strand_id
1 'polypeptide(L)'
;MMEIGEVKTFLGLEEDKEGPFDIVILPIPYEMTTSYREGTEFGPEACINASTQVEINDELLESELPCGFKIHTSKPWDNDVSSLKEALVSITNFSTPWMNGEQFPIILGGEHGLLLPLIEAVKEHPSINRELQKLTIVQIDAHADLR
;
A
#
# COMPACT_ATOMS: atom_id res chain seq x y z
N MET A 1 -9.44 4.97 28.10
CA MET A 1 -8.38 5.94 27.74
C MET A 1 -7.49 5.19 26.78
N MET A 2 -7.77 5.28 25.47
CA MET A 2 -6.96 4.59 24.46
C MET A 2 -5.59 5.25 24.47
N GLU A 3 -4.55 4.47 24.73
CA GLU A 3 -3.20 4.90 24.41
C GLU A 3 -3.18 5.24 22.93
N ILE A 4 -2.81 6.47 22.58
CA ILE A 4 -2.46 6.80 21.21
C ILE A 4 -1.15 6.04 20.99
N GLY A 5 -1.26 4.81 20.50
CA GLY A 5 -0.12 3.98 20.15
C GLY A 5 0.79 4.77 19.23
N GLU A 6 2.09 4.72 19.52
CA GLU A 6 3.11 5.33 18.68
C GLU A 6 2.89 4.89 17.23
N VAL A 7 2.76 5.85 16.30
CA VAL A 7 2.53 5.54 14.88
C VAL A 7 3.77 4.82 14.39
N LYS A 8 3.65 3.51 14.16
CA LYS A 8 4.75 2.69 13.69
C LYS A 8 4.95 2.85 12.19
N THR A 9 6.21 2.91 11.81
CA THR A 9 6.67 2.89 10.43
C THR A 9 6.94 1.45 9.99
N PHE A 10 6.91 1.20 8.70
CA PHE A 10 7.28 -0.09 8.15
C PHE A 10 8.74 -0.42 8.50
N LEU A 11 8.98 -1.65 8.95
CA LEU A 11 10.26 -2.13 9.52
C LEU A 11 10.75 -1.36 10.76
N GLY A 12 9.95 -0.45 11.32
CA GLY A 12 10.35 0.39 12.47
C GLY A 12 11.48 1.38 12.13
N LEU A 13 11.64 1.74 10.86
CA LEU A 13 12.69 2.64 10.40
C LEU A 13 12.39 4.10 10.78
N GLU A 14 13.44 4.89 10.99
CA GLU A 14 13.31 6.34 11.04
C GLU A 14 13.02 6.87 9.64
N GLU A 15 12.01 7.75 9.53
CA GLU A 15 11.57 8.32 8.26
C GLU A 15 11.70 9.84 8.24
N ASP A 16 12.02 10.39 7.06
CA ASP A 16 11.95 11.82 6.83
C ASP A 16 10.48 12.29 6.87
N LYS A 17 10.25 13.49 7.40
CA LYS A 17 8.89 14.07 7.47
C LYS A 17 8.37 14.53 6.11
N GLU A 18 9.27 14.86 5.20
CA GLU A 18 8.97 15.41 3.88
C GLU A 18 9.88 14.75 2.84
N GLY A 19 9.38 14.64 1.61
CA GLY A 19 10.10 14.01 0.52
C GLY A 19 11.27 14.83 -0.03
N PRO A 20 11.90 14.35 -1.12
CA PRO A 20 11.47 13.20 -1.92
C PRO A 20 11.69 11.87 -1.18
N PHE A 21 10.79 10.92 -1.41
CA PHE A 21 10.90 9.54 -0.97
C PHE A 21 11.23 8.66 -2.18
N ASP A 22 11.86 7.51 -1.97
CA ASP A 22 12.11 6.53 -3.04
C ASP A 22 11.03 5.45 -3.04
N ILE A 23 10.55 5.07 -1.85
CA ILE A 23 9.55 4.02 -1.64
C ILE A 23 8.47 4.56 -0.71
N VAL A 24 7.21 4.29 -1.03
CA VAL A 24 6.08 4.67 -0.18
C VAL A 24 5.21 3.47 0.18
N ILE A 25 5.01 3.24 1.47
CA ILE A 25 4.14 2.20 2.01
C ILE A 25 2.76 2.82 2.25
N LEU A 26 1.74 2.31 1.56
CA LEU A 26 0.37 2.82 1.58
C LEU A 26 -0.55 1.80 2.27
N PRO A 27 -0.93 2.00 3.54
CA PRO A 27 -1.85 1.12 4.24
C PRO A 27 -3.29 1.43 3.81
N ILE A 28 -4.02 0.43 3.31
CA ILE A 28 -5.42 0.57 2.90
C ILE A 28 -6.27 -0.48 3.63
N PRO A 29 -6.77 -0.18 4.85
CA PRO A 29 -7.57 -1.08 5.67
C PRO A 29 -9.00 -1.20 5.11
N TYR A 30 -9.13 -1.86 3.98
CA TYR A 30 -10.38 -1.94 3.22
C TYR A 30 -10.98 -3.35 3.30
N GLU A 31 -12.23 -3.44 3.77
CA GLU A 31 -13.06 -4.64 3.82
C GLU A 31 -14.53 -4.27 3.57
N MET A 32 -15.11 -4.73 2.45
CA MET A 32 -16.53 -4.51 2.13
C MET A 32 -17.15 -5.64 1.31
N THR A 33 -16.34 -6.40 0.57
CA THR A 33 -16.81 -7.42 -0.39
C THR A 33 -16.36 -8.83 -0.04
N THR A 34 -15.74 -9.02 1.13
CA THR A 34 -15.41 -10.34 1.67
C THR A 34 -16.63 -11.25 1.68
N SER A 35 -16.48 -12.45 1.13
CA SER A 35 -17.59 -13.39 0.92
C SER A 35 -17.70 -14.50 1.96
N TYR A 36 -16.69 -14.65 2.85
CA TYR A 36 -16.65 -15.74 3.81
C TYR A 36 -16.16 -15.35 5.21
N ARG A 37 -14.92 -14.87 5.35
CA ARG A 37 -14.36 -14.40 6.62
C ARG A 37 -13.98 -12.93 6.50
N GLU A 38 -14.18 -12.23 7.60
CA GLU A 38 -13.85 -10.82 7.82
C GLU A 38 -12.52 -10.68 8.59
N GLY A 39 -12.06 -9.44 8.76
CA GLY A 39 -10.87 -9.05 9.49
C GLY A 39 -9.70 -8.58 8.61
N THR A 40 -9.88 -8.49 7.30
CA THR A 40 -8.83 -8.07 6.38
C THR A 40 -8.53 -6.57 6.48
N GLU A 41 -9.47 -5.76 6.99
CA GLU A 41 -9.23 -4.36 7.35
C GLU A 41 -8.10 -4.20 8.38
N PHE A 42 -7.87 -5.19 9.25
CA PHE A 42 -6.78 -5.18 10.24
C PHE A 42 -5.43 -5.61 9.66
N GLY A 43 -5.42 -6.14 8.43
CA GLY A 43 -4.23 -6.66 7.75
C GLY A 43 -3.08 -5.65 7.63
N PRO A 44 -3.33 -4.42 7.15
CA PRO A 44 -2.27 -3.42 6.98
C PRO A 44 -1.59 -3.05 8.31
N GLU A 45 -2.38 -2.78 9.36
CA GLU A 45 -1.83 -2.45 10.68
C GLU A 45 -1.06 -3.64 11.28
N ALA A 46 -1.60 -4.86 11.17
CA ALA A 46 -0.92 -6.07 11.63
C ALA A 46 0.40 -6.30 10.89
N CYS A 47 0.45 -6.05 9.58
CA CYS A 47 1.64 -6.18 8.75
C CYS A 47 2.73 -5.19 9.18
N ILE A 48 2.39 -3.91 9.37
CA ILE A 48 3.34 -2.88 9.84
C ILE A 48 3.85 -3.25 11.24
N ASN A 49 2.96 -3.63 12.15
CA ASN A 49 3.35 -4.05 13.50
C ASN A 49 4.33 -5.23 13.47
N ALA A 50 4.04 -6.27 12.69
CA ALA A 50 4.90 -7.45 12.56
C ALA A 50 6.24 -7.12 11.88
N SER A 51 6.24 -6.19 10.90
CA SER A 51 7.45 -5.80 10.16
C SER A 51 8.57 -5.29 11.07
N THR A 52 8.24 -4.70 12.22
CA THR A 52 9.23 -4.23 13.22
C THR A 52 10.07 -5.35 13.85
N GLN A 53 9.67 -6.61 13.67
CA GLN A 53 10.39 -7.77 14.19
C GLN A 53 11.35 -8.38 13.15
N VAL A 54 11.38 -7.84 11.94
CA VAL A 54 12.29 -8.28 10.87
C VAL A 54 13.66 -7.67 11.10
N GLU A 55 14.70 -8.49 11.00
CA GLU A 55 16.09 -8.02 11.01
C GLU A 55 16.39 -7.27 9.71
N ILE A 56 16.92 -6.05 9.81
CA ILE A 56 17.20 -5.18 8.67
C ILE A 56 18.53 -5.48 7.98
N ASN A 57 19.35 -6.33 8.58
CA ASN A 57 20.61 -6.81 8.02
C ASN A 57 20.36 -8.07 7.17
N ASP A 58 20.85 -8.05 5.93
CA ASP A 58 20.78 -9.17 5.00
C ASP A 58 22.16 -9.33 4.34
N GLU A 59 22.73 -10.53 4.37
CA GLU A 59 24.06 -10.83 3.81
C GLU A 59 24.16 -10.59 2.29
N LEU A 60 23.03 -10.54 1.59
CA LEU A 60 22.96 -10.26 0.16
C LEU A 60 23.00 -8.77 -0.16
N LEU A 61 22.81 -7.89 0.83
CA LEU A 61 22.82 -6.44 0.66
C LEU A 61 24.17 -5.84 1.04
N GLU A 62 24.52 -4.72 0.41
CA GLU A 62 25.78 -4.01 0.68
C GLU A 62 25.74 -3.23 2.01
N SER A 63 24.53 -2.95 2.53
CA SER A 63 24.30 -2.31 3.82
C SER A 63 22.90 -2.65 4.34
N GLU A 64 22.67 -2.41 5.63
CA GLU A 64 21.38 -2.63 6.27
C GLU A 64 20.28 -1.78 5.62
N LEU A 65 19.04 -2.28 5.64
CA LEU A 65 17.89 -1.52 5.17
C LEU A 65 17.78 -0.17 5.93
N PRO A 66 17.44 0.93 5.24
CA PRO A 66 16.94 0.98 3.86
C PRO A 66 18.02 1.05 2.77
N CYS A 67 19.28 0.76 3.07
CA CYS A 67 20.39 0.69 2.10
C CYS A 67 20.54 1.97 1.24
N GLY A 68 20.35 3.13 1.88
CA GLY A 68 20.45 4.45 1.24
C GLY A 68 19.15 4.97 0.60
N PHE A 69 18.09 4.16 0.54
CA PHE A 69 16.77 4.62 0.10
C PHE A 69 16.01 5.33 1.22
N LYS A 70 15.09 6.22 0.82
CA LYS A 70 14.12 6.87 1.71
C LYS A 70 12.78 6.17 1.61
N ILE A 71 12.41 5.45 2.67
CA ILE A 71 11.10 4.81 2.79
C ILE A 71 10.19 5.74 3.57
N HIS A 72 8.94 5.87 3.12
CA HIS A 72 7.90 6.60 3.85
C HIS A 72 6.64 5.76 4.01
N THR A 73 6.17 5.60 5.25
CA THR A 73 4.90 4.98 5.59
C THR A 73 3.84 6.06 5.71
N SER A 74 2.89 6.08 4.78
CA SER A 74 1.82 7.07 4.80
C SER A 74 0.90 6.87 6.00
N LYS A 75 0.10 7.88 6.31
CA LYS A 75 -1.10 7.65 7.10
C LYS A 75 -1.98 6.61 6.38
N PRO A 76 -2.63 5.69 7.12
CA PRO A 76 -3.58 4.78 6.51
C PRO A 76 -4.66 5.54 5.74
N TRP A 77 -5.13 4.94 4.65
CA TRP A 77 -6.38 5.38 4.05
C TRP A 77 -7.49 5.27 5.09
N ASP A 78 -8.14 6.39 5.35
CA ASP A 78 -9.25 6.50 6.29
C ASP A 78 -10.33 7.31 5.58
N ASN A 79 -11.44 6.66 5.25
CA ASN A 79 -12.59 7.37 4.73
C ASN A 79 -13.88 6.64 5.11
N ASP A 80 -14.75 7.36 5.82
CA ASP A 80 -16.10 6.92 6.15
C ASP A 80 -17.00 7.07 4.92
N VAL A 81 -16.97 6.05 4.06
CA VAL A 81 -17.68 6.00 2.78
C VAL A 81 -18.91 5.10 2.87
N SER A 82 -20.02 5.55 2.29
CA SER A 82 -21.33 4.91 2.48
C SER A 82 -21.65 3.82 1.46
N SER A 83 -20.81 3.66 0.44
CA SER A 83 -21.01 2.67 -0.62
C SER A 83 -19.69 2.16 -1.21
N LEU A 84 -19.73 0.94 -1.77
CA LEU A 84 -18.61 0.33 -2.48
C LEU A 84 -18.04 1.28 -3.56
N LYS A 85 -18.91 1.90 -4.36
CA LYS A 85 -18.47 2.80 -5.44
C LYS A 85 -17.71 4.01 -4.90
N GLU A 86 -18.17 4.59 -3.79
CA GLU A 86 -17.49 5.72 -3.14
C GLU A 86 -16.14 5.29 -2.56
N ALA A 87 -16.07 4.09 -1.97
CA ALA A 87 -14.82 3.51 -1.48
C ALA A 87 -13.78 3.37 -2.60
N LEU A 88 -14.15 2.77 -3.72
CA LEU A 88 -13.23 2.58 -4.85
C LEU A 88 -12.72 3.93 -5.38
N VAL A 89 -13.61 4.93 -5.57
CA VAL A 89 -13.18 6.27 -6.00
C VAL A 89 -12.26 6.93 -4.97
N SER A 90 -12.58 6.80 -3.68
CA SER A 90 -11.73 7.36 -2.64
C SER A 90 -10.35 6.72 -2.60
N ILE A 91 -10.26 5.41 -2.78
CA ILE A 91 -9.00 4.66 -2.80
C ILE A 91 -8.17 5.05 -4.01
N THR A 92 -8.79 5.19 -5.19
CA THR A 92 -8.11 5.72 -6.38
C THR A 92 -7.52 7.10 -6.07
N ASN A 93 -8.32 8.03 -5.52
CA ASN A 93 -7.84 9.38 -5.20
C ASN A 93 -6.71 9.40 -4.17
N PHE A 94 -6.75 8.51 -3.17
CA PHE A 94 -5.70 8.36 -2.17
C PHE A 94 -4.39 7.84 -2.79
N SER A 95 -4.48 6.93 -3.76
CA SER A 95 -3.33 6.26 -4.37
C SER A 95 -2.69 7.06 -5.50
N THR A 96 -3.48 7.78 -6.30
CA THR A 96 -3.02 8.52 -7.50
C THR A 96 -1.83 9.46 -7.27
N PRO A 97 -1.76 10.25 -6.17
CA PRO A 97 -0.61 11.13 -5.94
C PRO A 97 0.74 10.40 -5.89
N TRP A 98 0.74 9.11 -5.52
CA TRP A 98 1.92 8.25 -5.40
C TRP A 98 2.24 7.46 -6.67
N MET A 99 1.40 7.56 -7.70
CA MET A 99 1.56 6.86 -8.98
C MET A 99 2.21 7.76 -10.05
N ASN A 100 2.98 8.77 -9.64
CA ASN A 100 3.54 9.80 -10.53
C ASN A 100 4.90 9.43 -11.17
N GLY A 101 5.50 8.31 -10.76
CA GLY A 101 6.80 7.83 -11.25
C GLY A 101 8.04 8.38 -10.54
N GLU A 102 7.85 9.19 -9.50
CA GLU A 102 8.92 9.67 -8.62
C GLU A 102 9.19 8.71 -7.46
N GLN A 103 8.20 7.92 -7.04
CA GLN A 103 8.30 6.94 -5.96
C GLN A 103 7.85 5.55 -6.43
N PHE A 104 8.34 4.51 -5.74
CA PHE A 104 7.83 3.15 -5.88
C PHE A 104 6.78 2.86 -4.79
N PRO A 105 5.48 2.74 -5.13
CA PRO A 105 4.44 2.47 -4.16
C PRO A 105 4.33 0.98 -3.80
N ILE A 106 4.25 0.69 -2.51
CA ILE A 106 3.92 -0.62 -1.95
C ILE A 106 2.61 -0.46 -1.19
N ILE A 107 1.59 -1.21 -1.60
CA ILE A 107 0.25 -1.12 -0.99
C ILE A 107 0.04 -2.30 -0.06
N LEU A 108 -0.25 -2.00 1.20
CA LEU A 108 -0.69 -3.00 2.17
C LEU A 108 -2.22 -2.95 2.21
N GLY A 109 -2.86 -3.89 1.55
CA GLY A 109 -4.32 -3.93 1.40
C GLY A 109 -5.01 -4.75 2.48
N GLY A 110 -6.34 -4.70 2.42
CA GLY A 110 -7.23 -5.65 3.07
C GLY A 110 -7.72 -6.72 2.10
N GLU A 111 -8.76 -6.44 1.30
CA GLU A 111 -9.32 -7.42 0.35
C GLU A 111 -8.82 -7.26 -1.10
N HIS A 112 -8.96 -8.30 -1.92
CA HIS A 112 -8.48 -8.30 -3.31
C HIS A 112 -9.29 -7.40 -4.27
N GLY A 113 -10.48 -6.96 -3.85
CA GLY A 113 -11.26 -5.92 -4.55
C GLY A 113 -10.52 -4.58 -4.71
N LEU A 114 -9.42 -4.40 -3.97
CA LEU A 114 -8.51 -3.26 -4.06
C LEU A 114 -7.78 -3.15 -5.40
N LEU A 115 -7.66 -4.23 -6.18
CA LEU A 115 -6.93 -4.21 -7.45
C LEU A 115 -7.52 -3.18 -8.43
N LEU A 116 -8.85 -3.11 -8.55
CA LEU A 116 -9.52 -2.21 -9.49
C LEU A 116 -9.14 -0.73 -9.28
N PRO A 117 -9.33 -0.12 -8.10
CA PRO A 117 -9.00 1.28 -7.88
C PRO A 117 -7.50 1.57 -7.99
N LEU A 118 -6.63 0.60 -7.70
CA LEU A 118 -5.18 0.71 -7.91
C LEU A 118 -4.82 0.73 -9.40
N ILE A 119 -5.45 -0.11 -10.22
CA ILE A 119 -5.27 -0.06 -11.68
C ILE A 119 -5.74 1.29 -12.23
N GLU A 120 -6.86 1.83 -11.74
CA GLU A 120 -7.30 3.18 -12.13
C GLU A 120 -6.29 4.26 -11.73
N ALA A 121 -5.64 4.16 -10.57
CA ALA A 121 -4.61 5.10 -10.15
C ALA A 121 -3.33 4.98 -11.00
N VAL A 122 -2.88 3.74 -11.27
CA VAL A 122 -1.67 3.45 -12.08
C VAL A 122 -1.79 3.94 -13.52
N LYS A 123 -3.00 4.05 -14.07
CA LYS A 123 -3.21 4.62 -15.43
C LYS A 123 -2.62 6.02 -15.56
N GLU A 124 -2.61 6.81 -14.50
CA GLU A 124 -2.08 8.18 -14.50
C GLU A 124 -0.55 8.22 -14.48
N HIS A 125 0.12 7.08 -14.26
CA HIS A 125 1.58 6.99 -14.27
C HIS A 125 2.16 7.38 -15.64
N PRO A 126 3.21 8.22 -15.72
CA PRO A 126 3.73 8.73 -17.00
C PRO A 126 4.14 7.64 -18.00
N SER A 127 4.71 6.53 -17.53
CA SER A 127 5.07 5.39 -18.40
C SER A 127 3.87 4.59 -18.91
N ILE A 128 2.74 4.62 -18.21
CA ILE A 128 1.49 3.98 -18.63
C ILE A 128 0.69 4.94 -19.51
N ASN A 129 0.57 6.22 -19.13
CA ASN A 129 -0.10 7.27 -19.88
C ASN A 129 -1.51 6.84 -20.36
N ARG A 130 -2.30 6.26 -19.46
CA ARG A 130 -3.64 5.68 -19.70
C ARG A 130 -3.71 4.54 -20.71
N GLU A 131 -2.58 4.07 -21.20
CA GLU A 131 -2.46 2.95 -22.15
C GLU A 131 -2.18 1.65 -21.38
N LEU A 132 -3.24 1.02 -20.86
CA LEU A 132 -3.13 -0.20 -20.05
C LEU A 132 -2.41 -1.37 -20.75
N GLN A 133 -2.32 -1.38 -22.08
CA GLN A 133 -1.52 -2.38 -22.81
C GLN A 133 -0.01 -2.31 -22.50
N LYS A 134 0.45 -1.21 -21.90
CA LYS A 134 1.82 -1.03 -21.42
C LYS A 134 2.05 -1.62 -20.02
N LEU A 135 0.97 -1.94 -19.30
CA LEU A 135 1.04 -2.54 -17.98
C LEU A 135 1.22 -4.05 -18.11
N THR A 136 2.22 -4.58 -17.41
CA THR A 136 2.38 -6.02 -17.21
C THR A 136 1.98 -6.35 -15.77
N ILE A 137 1.13 -7.35 -15.58
CA ILE A 137 0.69 -7.81 -14.26
C ILE A 137 1.30 -9.18 -14.00
N VAL A 138 1.99 -9.32 -12.86
CA VAL A 138 2.41 -10.60 -12.31
C VAL A 138 1.53 -10.88 -11.09
N GLN A 139 0.61 -11.83 -11.21
CA GLN A 139 -0.33 -12.20 -10.16
C GLN A 139 0.08 -13.54 -9.54
N ILE A 140 0.27 -13.54 -8.22
CA ILE A 140 0.49 -14.74 -7.43
C ILE A 140 -0.71 -14.89 -6.50
N ASP A 141 -1.64 -15.73 -6.90
CA ASP A 141 -2.85 -16.01 -6.13
C ASP A 141 -3.25 -17.48 -6.32
N ALA A 142 -3.89 -18.07 -5.32
CA ALA A 142 -4.49 -19.39 -5.42
C ALA A 142 -5.74 -19.40 -6.32
N HIS A 143 -6.35 -18.23 -6.54
CA HIS A 143 -7.54 -18.03 -7.36
C HIS A 143 -7.27 -17.06 -8.52
N ALA A 144 -8.01 -17.21 -9.62
CA ALA A 144 -7.82 -16.37 -10.81
C ALA A 144 -8.48 -14.99 -10.70
N ASP A 145 -9.48 -14.83 -9.83
CA ASP A 145 -10.20 -13.56 -9.57
C ASP A 145 -10.78 -12.88 -10.82
N LEU A 146 -11.40 -13.68 -11.68
CA LEU A 146 -12.09 -13.26 -12.91
C LEU A 146 -13.62 -13.24 -12.77
N ARG A 147 -14.14 -13.14 -11.54
CA ARG A 147 -15.58 -13.23 -11.23
C ARG A 147 -16.16 -11.92 -10.74
#